data_AF-A0A1F6Y3J3-F1
#
_entry.id   AF-A0A1F6Y3J3-F1
#
_cell.length_a   1.000
_cell.length_b   1.000
_cell.length_c   1.000
_cell.angle_alpha   90.00
_cell.angle_beta   90.00
_cell.angle_gamma   90.00
#
_symmetry.space_group_name_H-M   'P 1'
#
loop_
_entity.id
_entity.type
_entity.pdbx_description
1 polymer ?
#
loop_
_entity_poly.entity_id
_entity_poly.type
_entity_poly.pdbx_seq_one_letter_code
_entity_poly.pdbx_strand_id
1 'polypeptide(L)'
;MITGPNQGLPTTAPVEKEPKVLTFEEFSARDKANFNAVRYGNFYRHFDGSAEHKARWYYGKFEDENRELVMRLLNKIRDMDESRGISTALRPCDRLLYEAYVIMRGYRVPDEELFA
;
A
#
# COMPACT_ATOMS: atom_id res chain seq x y z
N MET A 1 -21.99 -56.09 20.68
CA MET A 1 -21.33 -54.77 20.87
C MET A 1 -20.45 -54.53 19.66
N ILE A 2 -20.84 -53.66 18.75
CA ILE A 2 -19.98 -53.15 17.67
C ILE A 2 -20.37 -51.69 17.41
N THR A 3 -19.55 -50.76 17.89
CA THR A 3 -19.62 -49.34 17.56
C THR A 3 -18.33 -48.96 16.85
N GLY A 4 -18.46 -48.56 15.59
CA GLY A 4 -17.44 -47.93 14.76
C GLY A 4 -18.04 -47.64 13.37
N PRO A 5 -17.65 -46.56 12.66
CA PRO A 5 -16.46 -45.73 12.85
C PRO A 5 -16.75 -44.27 13.21
N ASN A 6 -15.81 -43.64 13.93
CA ASN A 6 -15.69 -42.19 14.07
C ASN A 6 -15.48 -41.58 12.68
N GLN A 7 -16.44 -40.79 12.21
CA GLN A 7 -16.26 -39.92 11.05
C GLN A 7 -15.31 -38.80 11.43
N GLY A 8 -14.15 -38.75 10.77
CA GLY A 8 -13.19 -37.65 10.91
C GLY A 8 -13.86 -36.34 10.52
N LEU A 9 -13.83 -35.37 11.43
CA LEU A 9 -14.12 -33.98 11.14
C LEU A 9 -13.14 -33.50 10.06
N PRO A 10 -13.59 -32.94 8.93
CA PRO A 10 -12.69 -32.24 8.03
C PRO A 10 -12.18 -31.01 8.79
N THR A 11 -10.92 -31.04 9.21
CA THR A 11 -10.25 -29.87 9.74
C THR A 11 -10.06 -28.90 8.58
N THR A 12 -11.05 -28.04 8.33
CA THR A 12 -10.83 -26.86 7.49
C THR A 12 -9.86 -25.98 8.23
N ALA A 13 -8.57 -26.11 7.90
CA ALA A 13 -7.57 -25.12 8.28
C ALA A 13 -8.13 -23.74 7.89
N PRO A 14 -8.06 -22.72 8.75
CA PRO A 14 -8.42 -21.38 8.35
C PRO A 14 -7.52 -21.03 7.16
N VAL A 15 -8.13 -20.88 5.98
CA VAL A 15 -7.45 -20.33 4.83
C VAL A 15 -6.94 -18.97 5.29
N GLU A 16 -5.62 -18.85 5.47
CA GLU A 16 -4.96 -17.55 5.62
C GLU A 16 -5.39 -16.74 4.41
N LYS A 17 -6.39 -15.87 4.60
CA LYS A 17 -6.80 -14.94 3.56
C LYS A 17 -5.60 -14.02 3.38
N GLU A 18 -4.87 -14.23 2.29
CA GLU A 18 -3.83 -13.32 1.88
C GLU A 18 -4.38 -11.90 1.98
N PRO A 19 -3.61 -10.99 2.58
CA PRO A 19 -4.15 -9.70 2.96
C PRO A 19 -4.57 -8.98 1.67
N LYS A 20 -5.88 -8.67 1.56
CA LYS A 20 -6.51 -8.17 0.32
C LYS A 20 -5.69 -7.00 -0.24
N VAL A 21 -5.24 -7.13 -1.48
CA VAL A 21 -4.64 -6.04 -2.24
C VAL A 21 -5.79 -5.26 -2.87
N LEU A 22 -5.82 -3.94 -2.66
CA LEU A 22 -6.80 -3.08 -3.31
C LEU A 22 -6.64 -3.12 -4.83
N THR A 23 -7.74 -2.97 -5.55
CA THR A 23 -7.71 -2.61 -6.97
C THR A 23 -7.25 -1.16 -7.16
N PHE A 24 -6.85 -0.79 -8.37
CA PHE A 24 -6.48 0.59 -8.69
C PHE A 24 -7.63 1.59 -8.41
N GLU A 25 -8.88 1.20 -8.68
CA GLU A 25 -10.04 2.04 -8.42
C GLU A 25 -10.27 2.23 -6.92
N GLU A 26 -10.17 1.17 -6.12
CA GLU A 26 -10.26 1.27 -4.65
C GLU A 26 -9.11 2.11 -4.07
N PHE A 27 -7.89 1.90 -4.55
CA PHE A 27 -6.70 2.64 -4.12
C PHE A 27 -6.81 4.13 -4.46
N SER A 28 -7.20 4.46 -5.70
CA SER A 28 -7.33 5.85 -6.14
C SER A 28 -8.54 6.56 -5.51
N ALA A 29 -9.58 5.83 -5.08
CA ALA A 29 -10.78 6.39 -4.47
C ALA A 29 -10.67 6.71 -2.97
N ARG A 30 -9.58 6.29 -2.29
CA ARG A 30 -9.42 6.31 -0.82
C ARG A 30 -9.53 7.69 -0.14
N ASP A 31 -9.61 8.76 -0.93
CA ASP A 31 -9.55 10.16 -0.48
C ASP A 31 -10.81 10.99 -0.81
N LYS A 32 -11.85 10.39 -1.40
CA LYS A 32 -13.12 11.13 -1.62
C LYS A 32 -13.83 11.53 -0.32
N ALA A 33 -13.47 10.92 0.81
CA ALA A 33 -14.16 11.11 2.08
C ALA A 33 -13.50 12.15 3.01
N ASN A 34 -12.23 12.51 2.81
CA ASN A 34 -11.50 13.34 3.77
C ASN A 34 -10.53 14.31 3.08
N PHE A 35 -11.06 15.44 2.61
CA PHE A 35 -10.33 16.48 1.86
C PHE A 35 -9.09 17.06 2.59
N ASN A 36 -8.98 16.87 3.91
CA ASN A 36 -7.86 17.34 4.72
C ASN A 36 -6.79 16.27 4.99
N ALA A 37 -7.01 15.02 4.58
CA ALA A 37 -6.01 13.97 4.67
C ALA A 37 -5.11 13.98 3.43
N VAL A 38 -3.83 13.63 3.61
CA VAL A 38 -2.98 13.32 2.46
C VAL A 38 -3.53 12.04 1.83
N ARG A 39 -3.87 12.09 0.53
CA ARG A 39 -4.54 11.01 -0.23
C ARG A 39 -4.00 9.59 -0.02
N TYR A 40 -2.72 9.46 0.30
CA TYR A 40 -2.06 8.18 0.55
C TYR A 40 -1.34 8.10 1.91
N GLY A 41 -1.64 8.99 2.86
CA GLY A 41 -1.09 8.95 4.22
C GLY A 41 0.44 8.87 4.27
N ASN A 42 0.95 8.03 5.18
CA ASN A 42 2.38 7.76 5.33
C ASN A 42 3.06 7.23 4.06
N PHE A 43 2.34 6.54 3.18
CA PHE A 43 2.89 6.00 1.94
C PHE A 43 3.34 7.10 0.97
N TYR A 44 2.55 8.17 0.80
CA TYR A 44 3.02 9.34 0.04
C TYR A 44 4.18 10.04 0.73
N ARG A 45 4.09 10.22 2.05
CA ARG A 45 5.08 10.98 2.83
C ARG A 45 6.49 10.40 2.75
N HIS A 46 6.62 9.09 2.52
CA HIS A 46 7.90 8.45 2.23
C HIS A 46 8.57 9.01 0.96
N PHE A 47 7.79 9.27 -0.09
CA PHE A 47 8.29 9.77 -1.37
C PHE A 47 8.37 11.31 -1.46
N ASP A 48 7.63 12.02 -0.62
CA ASP A 48 7.70 13.49 -0.53
C ASP A 48 8.99 13.98 0.16
N GLY A 49 9.76 13.07 0.78
CA GLY A 49 10.96 13.42 1.53
C GLY A 49 10.70 14.05 2.90
N SER A 50 9.42 14.29 3.22
CA SER A 50 8.94 14.91 4.46
C SER A 50 8.95 13.98 5.69
N ALA A 51 9.31 12.70 5.55
CA ALA A 51 9.17 11.73 6.63
C ALA A 51 10.51 11.22 7.20
N GLU A 52 10.64 11.34 8.53
CA GLU A 52 11.53 10.56 9.41
C GLU A 52 11.26 9.03 9.37
N HIS A 53 10.33 8.56 8.53
CA HIS A 53 9.90 7.16 8.43
C HIS A 53 10.84 6.23 7.64
N LYS A 54 12.10 6.63 7.44
CA LYS A 54 13.16 5.77 6.91
C LYS A 54 13.46 4.55 7.80
N ALA A 55 12.89 4.48 9.00
CA ALA A 55 13.19 3.44 9.99
C ALA A 55 12.47 2.09 9.76
N ARG A 56 11.58 1.96 8.77
CA ARG A 56 10.87 0.69 8.53
C ARG A 56 11.57 -0.14 7.46
N TRP A 57 11.88 -1.39 7.81
CA TRP A 57 12.66 -2.33 6.98
C TRP A 57 12.10 -2.50 5.57
N TYR A 58 10.78 -2.44 5.40
CA TYR A 58 10.11 -2.68 4.12
C TYR A 58 10.29 -1.52 3.14
N TYR A 59 10.45 -0.28 3.61
CA TYR A 59 10.77 0.85 2.74
C TYR A 59 12.21 0.71 2.21
N GLY A 60 13.17 0.38 3.09
CA GLY A 60 14.54 0.14 2.65
C GLY A 60 14.66 -1.02 1.66
N LYS A 61 13.95 -2.13 1.90
CA LYS A 61 13.89 -3.26 0.95
C LYS A 61 13.25 -2.85 -0.37
N PHE A 62 12.14 -2.13 -0.33
CA PHE A 62 11.47 -1.62 -1.53
C PHE A 62 12.38 -0.71 -2.36
N GLU A 63 13.10 0.21 -1.71
CA GLU A 63 14.01 1.15 -2.36
C GLU A 63 15.19 0.45 -3.04
N ASP A 64 15.73 -0.60 -2.40
CA ASP A 64 16.81 -1.41 -2.95
C ASP A 64 16.35 -2.22 -4.19
N GLU A 65 15.21 -2.91 -4.08
CA GLU A 65 14.70 -3.78 -5.15
C GLU A 65 14.02 -3.02 -6.28
N ASN A 66 13.48 -1.82 -6.03
CA ASN A 66 12.63 -1.06 -6.99
C ASN A 66 13.13 0.37 -7.22
N ARG A 67 14.46 0.53 -7.26
CA ARG A 67 15.13 1.83 -7.32
C ARG A 67 14.65 2.74 -8.46
N GLU A 68 14.38 2.19 -9.64
CA GLU A 68 13.86 2.95 -10.78
C GLU A 68 12.46 3.52 -10.52
N LEU A 69 11.57 2.70 -9.94
CA LEU A 69 10.22 3.13 -9.59
C LEU A 69 10.25 4.24 -8.53
N VAL A 70 11.10 4.09 -7.51
CA VAL A 70 11.34 5.11 -6.48
C VAL A 70 11.81 6.42 -7.11
N MET A 71 12.86 6.38 -7.94
CA MET A 71 13.37 7.60 -8.60
C MET A 71 12.30 8.29 -9.45
N ARG A 72 11.47 7.52 -10.17
CA ARG A 72 10.35 8.07 -10.94
C ARG A 72 9.30 8.73 -10.05
N LEU A 73 8.95 8.11 -8.92
CA LEU A 73 8.01 8.69 -7.94
C LEU A 73 8.58 9.97 -7.33
N LEU A 74 9.81 9.95 -6.83
CA LEU A 74 10.48 11.11 -6.23
C LEU A 74 10.55 12.28 -7.21
N ASN A 75 11.02 12.06 -8.44
CA ASN A 75 11.11 13.12 -9.44
C ASN A 75 9.73 13.68 -9.76
N LYS A 76 8.74 12.81 -9.95
CA LYS A 76 7.41 13.24 -10.34
C LYS A 76 6.72 14.00 -9.21
N ILE A 77 6.92 13.60 -7.95
CA ILE A 77 6.39 14.27 -6.76
C ILE A 77 7.05 15.64 -6.56
N ARG A 78 8.38 15.73 -6.69
CA ARG A 78 9.12 16.99 -6.57
C ARG A 78 8.71 18.02 -7.62
N ASP A 79 8.35 17.59 -8.82
CA ASP A 79 7.88 18.44 -9.91
C ASP A 79 6.37 18.78 -9.84
N MET A 80 5.65 18.34 -8.80
CA MET A 80 4.21 18.63 -8.69
C MET A 80 3.93 20.06 -8.26
N ASP A 81 2.98 20.70 -8.92
CA ASP A 81 2.38 21.96 -8.48
C ASP A 81 1.25 21.67 -7.48
N GLU A 82 1.51 21.93 -6.20
CA GLU A 82 0.53 21.74 -5.12
C GLU A 82 -0.51 22.86 -5.03
N SER A 83 -0.37 23.93 -5.84
CA SER A 83 -1.26 25.11 -5.82
C SER A 83 -2.74 24.78 -6.04
N ARG A 84 -3.05 23.62 -6.65
CA ARG A 84 -4.41 23.11 -6.89
C ARG A 84 -4.88 22.07 -5.86
N GLY A 85 -4.11 21.87 -4.80
CA GLY A 85 -4.32 20.88 -3.75
C GLY A 85 -3.62 19.55 -4.02
N ILE A 86 -3.04 18.97 -2.97
CA ILE A 86 -2.23 17.74 -2.97
C ILE A 86 -2.95 16.57 -3.67
N SER A 87 -4.24 16.36 -3.36
CA SER A 87 -5.03 15.26 -3.95
C SER A 87 -5.17 15.35 -5.48
N THR A 88 -5.28 16.57 -6.02
CA THR A 88 -5.31 16.82 -7.47
C THR A 88 -3.91 16.72 -8.07
N ALA A 89 -2.92 17.28 -7.40
CA ALA A 89 -1.52 17.27 -7.80
C ALA A 89 -0.98 15.83 -7.93
N LEU A 90 -1.45 14.92 -7.08
CA LEU A 90 -1.04 13.51 -7.05
C LEU A 90 -1.65 12.62 -8.14
N ARG A 91 -2.72 13.06 -8.83
CA ARG A 91 -3.37 12.24 -9.88
C ARG A 91 -2.42 11.67 -10.94
N PRO A 92 -1.42 12.42 -11.43
CA PRO A 92 -0.43 11.88 -12.36
C PRO A 92 0.42 10.77 -11.75
N CYS A 93 0.56 10.73 -10.42
CA CYS A 93 1.33 9.74 -9.68
C CYS A 93 0.48 8.51 -9.28
N ASP A 94 -0.86 8.56 -9.33
CA ASP A 94 -1.77 7.48 -8.91
C ASP A 94 -1.32 6.09 -9.39
N ARG A 95 -0.93 5.95 -10.66
CA ARG A 95 -0.48 4.65 -11.21
C ARG A 95 0.85 4.18 -10.61
N LEU A 96 1.84 5.06 -10.51
CA LEU A 96 3.14 4.71 -9.94
C LEU A 96 3.01 4.41 -8.44
N LEU A 97 2.16 5.14 -7.74
CA LEU A 97 1.85 4.90 -6.33
C LEU A 97 1.10 3.58 -6.15
N TYR A 98 0.20 3.24 -7.06
CA TYR A 98 -0.47 1.94 -7.05
C TYR A 98 0.50 0.78 -7.32
N GLU A 99 1.41 0.91 -8.29
CA GLU A 99 2.45 -0.09 -8.54
C GLU A 99 3.33 -0.30 -7.31
N ALA A 100 3.78 0.79 -6.68
CA ALA A 100 4.54 0.73 -5.44
C ALA A 100 3.73 0.09 -4.29
N TYR A 101 2.43 0.39 -4.20
CA TYR A 101 1.52 -0.22 -3.23
C TYR A 101 1.45 -1.74 -3.42
N VAL A 102 1.23 -2.23 -4.65
CA VAL A 102 1.14 -3.67 -4.94
C VAL A 102 2.42 -4.40 -4.51
N ILE A 103 3.59 -3.81 -4.76
CA ILE A 103 4.88 -4.37 -4.35
C ILE A 103 5.00 -4.43 -2.82
N MET A 104 4.64 -3.33 -2.12
CA MET A 104 4.64 -3.30 -0.65
C MET A 104 3.69 -4.34 -0.04
N ARG A 105 2.54 -4.57 -0.67
CA ARG A 105 1.62 -5.64 -0.27
C ARG A 105 2.22 -7.03 -0.52
N GLY A 106 3.04 -7.20 -1.55
CA GLY A 106 3.86 -8.39 -1.77
C GLY A 106 4.84 -8.67 -0.63
N TYR A 107 5.34 -7.62 0.05
CA TYR A 107 6.13 -7.76 1.28
C TYR A 107 5.28 -8.00 2.54
N ARG A 108 3.97 -8.24 2.39
CA ARG A 108 2.99 -8.45 3.46
C ARG A 108 2.78 -7.23 4.38
N VAL A 109 3.13 -6.02 3.94
CA VAL A 109 2.89 -4.79 4.72
C VAL A 109 1.39 -4.46 4.72
N PRO A 110 0.70 -4.36 5.87
CA PRO A 110 -0.74 -4.10 5.90
C PRO A 110 -1.10 -2.67 5.47
N ASP A 111 -2.33 -2.50 4.97
CA ASP A 111 -2.86 -1.20 4.57
C ASP A 111 -2.77 -0.17 5.70
N GLU A 112 -3.04 -0.56 6.95
CA GLU A 112 -2.95 0.32 8.12
C GLU A 112 -1.55 0.93 8.26
N GLU A 113 -0.50 0.17 7.97
CA GLU A 113 0.89 0.66 8.06
C GLU A 113 1.26 1.59 6.89
N LEU A 114 0.63 1.41 5.73
CA LEU A 114 0.87 2.24 4.54
C LEU A 114 0.06 3.54 4.60
N PHE A 115 -1.16 3.51 5.13
CA PHE A 115 -2.10 4.64 5.06
C PHE A 115 -2.42 5.32 6.40
N ALA A 116 -1.83 4.87 7.51
CA ALA A 116 -1.86 5.62 8.78
C ALA A 116 -1.25 7.02 8.67
#